data_AF-A0A931V168-F1
#
_entry.id   AF-A0A931V168-F1
#
_cell.length_a   1.000
_cell.length_b   1.000
_cell.length_c   1.000
_cell.angle_alpha   90.00
_cell.angle_beta   90.00
_cell.angle_gamma   90.00
#
_symmetry.space_group_name_H-M   'P 1'
#
loop_
_entity.id
_entity.type
_entity.pdbx_description
1 polymer ?
#
loop_
_entity_poly.entity_id
_entity_poly.type
_entity_poly.pdbx_seq_one_letter_code
_entity_poly.pdbx_strand_id
1 'polypeptide(L)'
;MFGRRLRVGVAAAIVAVGFVAASFGGKSARGDAPIDEDVPSGAIAFFAGGACPGGWAPADDTEGRAVVGVIDGPSVGVSVGAPLGDREDRTHVHPYSAPATLGGKGVLAFDGWNEDGAKAKTYTVAGSTSAKTSGLAFVQVQACAKL
;
A
#
# COMPACT_ATOMS: atom_id res chain seq x y z
N MET A 1 21.32 88.80 -31.42
CA MET A 1 20.64 88.33 -30.20
C MET A 1 20.22 86.88 -30.43
N PHE A 2 20.66 85.97 -29.55
CA PHE A 2 20.24 84.56 -29.39
C PHE A 2 20.29 83.64 -30.64
N GLY A 3 21.03 82.53 -30.73
CA GLY A 3 21.59 81.64 -29.71
C GLY A 3 20.77 80.33 -29.63
N ARG A 4 21.28 79.23 -30.22
CA ARG A 4 21.13 77.78 -29.89
C ARG A 4 21.49 76.95 -31.15
N ARG A 5 22.60 76.21 -31.26
CA ARG A 5 23.03 74.95 -30.58
C ARG A 5 21.87 73.95 -30.49
N LEU A 6 21.93 72.70 -30.98
CA LEU A 6 22.99 71.69 -30.76
C LEU A 6 22.75 70.47 -31.69
N ARG A 7 23.82 69.73 -31.98
CA ARG A 7 23.89 68.43 -32.69
C ARG A 7 23.31 67.30 -31.85
N VAL A 8 22.58 66.35 -32.44
CA VAL A 8 22.44 64.90 -32.08
C VAL A 8 21.81 64.27 -33.34
N GLY A 9 22.27 63.20 -33.99
CA GLY A 9 22.81 61.92 -33.57
C GLY A 9 21.95 60.86 -34.29
N VAL A 10 22.55 60.10 -35.21
CA VAL A 10 21.85 59.12 -36.06
C VAL A 10 21.23 58.05 -35.17
N ALA A 11 19.90 57.95 -35.18
CA ALA A 11 19.15 56.94 -34.46
C ALA A 11 19.24 55.59 -35.19
N ALA A 12 19.75 54.57 -34.49
CA ALA A 12 19.72 53.19 -34.93
C ALA A 12 18.27 52.68 -34.97
N ALA A 13 17.81 52.25 -36.15
CA ALA A 13 16.52 51.60 -36.31
C ALA A 13 16.66 50.10 -35.99
N ILE A 14 16.12 49.68 -34.84
CA ILE A 14 15.95 48.27 -34.49
C ILE A 14 14.67 47.79 -35.19
N VAL A 15 14.81 46.86 -36.14
CA VAL A 15 13.68 46.17 -36.77
C VAL A 15 13.12 45.15 -35.78
N ALA A 16 11.99 45.47 -35.16
CA ALA A 16 11.23 44.51 -34.36
C ALA A 16 10.48 43.55 -35.28
N VAL A 17 10.94 42.31 -35.38
CA VAL A 17 10.17 41.22 -35.99
C VAL A 17 9.10 40.78 -34.99
N GLY A 18 7.88 41.28 -35.16
CA GLY A 18 6.73 40.85 -34.38
C GLY A 18 6.31 39.44 -34.77
N PHE A 19 6.63 38.45 -33.94
CA PHE A 19 6.00 37.13 -33.99
C PHE A 19 4.62 37.23 -33.34
N VAL A 20 3.56 37.35 -34.16
CA VAL A 20 2.20 37.16 -33.68
C VAL A 20 2.00 35.67 -33.45
N ALA A 21 2.18 35.22 -32.20
CA ALA A 21 1.77 33.89 -31.79
C ALA A 21 0.23 33.83 -31.85
N ALA A 22 -0.30 33.22 -32.91
CA ALA A 22 -1.69 32.85 -32.99
C ALA A 22 -1.96 31.79 -31.91
N SER A 23 -2.61 32.19 -30.83
CA SER A 23 -3.10 31.29 -29.78
C SER A 23 -4.19 30.40 -30.38
N PHE A 24 -3.81 29.24 -30.91
CA PHE A 24 -4.76 28.16 -31.15
C PHE A 24 -5.27 27.68 -29.79
N GLY A 25 -6.47 28.14 -29.42
CA GLY A 25 -7.22 27.59 -28.29
C GLY A 25 -7.54 26.13 -28.55
N GLY A 26 -6.62 25.24 -28.17
CA GLY A 26 -6.92 23.83 -28.03
C GLY A 26 -8.01 23.69 -26.98
N LYS A 27 -9.10 23.01 -27.34
CA LYS A 27 -10.07 22.57 -26.35
C LYS A 27 -9.37 21.54 -25.49
N SER A 28 -9.10 21.89 -24.25
CA SER A 28 -8.59 20.97 -23.23
C SER A 28 -9.40 19.68 -23.22
N ALA A 29 -8.72 18.55 -23.14
CA ALA A 29 -9.38 17.30 -22.85
C ALA A 29 -9.94 17.34 -21.42
N ARG A 30 -10.91 16.48 -21.11
CA ARG A 30 -11.42 16.33 -19.75
C ARG A 30 -10.30 15.70 -18.91
N GLY A 31 -9.46 16.55 -18.31
CA GLY A 31 -8.20 16.20 -17.64
C GLY A 31 -7.17 17.32 -17.57
N ASP A 32 -7.31 18.43 -18.32
CA ASP A 32 -6.34 19.55 -18.26
C ASP A 32 -6.72 20.65 -17.25
N ALA A 33 -7.34 20.30 -16.11
CA ALA A 33 -7.44 21.25 -15.01
C ALA A 33 -6.05 21.38 -14.34
N PRO A 34 -5.68 22.54 -13.76
CA PRO A 34 -4.49 22.66 -12.93
C PRO A 34 -4.54 21.59 -11.83
N ILE A 35 -3.53 20.72 -11.83
CA ILE A 35 -3.38 19.42 -11.15
C ILE A 35 -3.40 19.42 -9.60
N ASP A 36 -4.09 20.32 -8.91
CA ASP A 36 -4.09 20.36 -7.43
C ASP A 36 -5.39 19.92 -6.73
N GLU A 37 -6.48 19.65 -7.47
CA GLU A 37 -7.83 19.39 -6.92
C GLU A 37 -8.43 18.01 -7.29
N ASP A 38 -7.65 17.09 -7.87
CA ASP A 38 -8.21 15.82 -8.41
C ASP A 38 -8.36 14.69 -7.36
N VAL A 39 -7.86 14.88 -6.14
CA VAL A 39 -7.97 13.90 -5.06
C VAL A 39 -8.86 14.46 -3.94
N PRO A 40 -9.97 13.78 -3.58
CA PRO A 40 -10.86 14.27 -2.54
C PRO A 40 -10.18 14.24 -1.16
N SER A 41 -10.52 15.20 -0.31
CA SER A 41 -10.11 15.22 1.10
C SER A 41 -10.50 13.91 1.80
N GLY A 42 -9.62 13.41 2.66
CA GLY A 42 -9.75 12.12 3.34
C GLY A 42 -9.30 10.91 2.51
N ALA A 43 -8.95 11.08 1.23
CA ALA A 43 -8.38 9.99 0.45
C ALA A 43 -7.02 9.55 1.03
N ILE A 44 -6.82 8.24 1.15
CA ILE A 44 -5.57 7.65 1.62
C ILE A 44 -4.71 7.22 0.43
N ALA A 45 -3.44 7.60 0.43
CA ALA A 45 -2.44 7.15 -0.53
C ALA A 45 -1.12 6.80 0.17
N PHE A 46 -0.33 5.93 -0.46
CA PHE A 46 0.98 5.51 0.05
C PHE A 46 2.10 6.23 -0.70
N PHE A 47 3.03 6.82 0.04
CA PHE A 47 4.15 7.57 -0.50
C PHE A 47 5.48 6.92 -0.10
N ALA A 48 6.42 6.90 -1.06
CA ALA A 48 7.80 6.53 -0.80
C ALA A 48 8.54 7.69 -0.09
N GLY A 49 9.59 7.37 0.67
CA GLY A 49 10.45 8.38 1.30
C GLY A 49 10.09 8.73 2.75
N GLY A 50 9.05 8.12 3.32
CA GLY A 50 8.76 8.24 4.76
C GLY A 50 8.16 9.57 5.22
N ALA A 51 7.70 10.41 4.27
CA ALA A 51 7.08 11.70 4.58
C ALA A 51 5.91 11.98 3.64
N CYS A 52 4.90 12.69 4.15
CA CYS A 52 3.76 13.12 3.36
C CYS A 52 4.11 14.40 2.56
N PRO A 53 3.74 14.47 1.28
CA PRO A 53 3.94 15.68 0.48
C PRO A 53 3.01 16.82 0.95
N GLY A 54 3.26 18.04 0.47
CA GLY A 54 2.40 19.19 0.77
C GLY A 54 0.94 18.94 0.38
N GLY A 55 0.00 19.36 1.23
CA GLY A 55 -1.43 19.08 1.07
C GLY A 55 -1.88 17.71 1.58
N TRP A 56 -0.98 16.94 2.20
CA TRP A 56 -1.26 15.66 2.82
C TRP A 56 -0.75 15.63 4.27
N ALA A 57 -1.37 14.82 5.12
CA ALA A 57 -0.91 14.53 6.49
C ALA A 57 -0.76 13.03 6.71
N PRO A 58 0.04 12.60 7.70
CA PRO A 58 0.11 11.19 8.09
C PRO A 58 -1.27 10.61 8.40
N ALA A 59 -1.53 9.40 7.89
CA ALA A 59 -2.75 8.66 8.18
C ALA A 59 -2.51 7.73 9.39
N ASP A 60 -2.49 8.29 10.59
CA ASP A 60 -2.06 7.60 11.83
C ASP A 60 -2.87 6.33 12.12
N ASP A 61 -4.14 6.29 11.74
CA ASP A 61 -5.02 5.11 11.89
C ASP A 61 -4.53 3.87 11.13
N THR A 62 -3.56 4.03 10.21
CA THR A 62 -3.00 2.93 9.42
C THR A 62 -1.66 2.41 9.96
N GLU A 63 -1.07 3.07 10.96
CA GLU A 63 0.26 2.73 11.47
C GLU A 63 0.29 1.32 12.05
N GLY A 64 1.18 0.47 11.52
CA GLY A 64 1.29 -0.92 11.95
C GLY A 64 0.08 -1.80 11.60
N ARG A 65 -0.80 -1.35 10.70
CA ARG A 65 -2.05 -2.04 10.38
C ARG A 65 -2.18 -2.37 8.90
N ALA A 66 -2.86 -3.47 8.62
CA ALA A 66 -3.31 -3.80 7.28
C ALA A 66 -4.64 -3.07 7.01
N VAL A 67 -4.68 -2.25 5.95
CA VAL A 67 -5.89 -1.54 5.53
C VAL A 67 -6.81 -2.50 4.78
N VAL A 68 -8.07 -2.58 5.20
CA VAL A 68 -9.11 -3.40 4.56
C VAL A 68 -10.22 -2.48 4.07
N GLY A 69 -10.61 -2.63 2.81
CA GLY A 69 -11.74 -1.89 2.25
C GLY A 69 -13.06 -2.37 2.84
N VAL A 70 -13.95 -1.43 3.18
CA VAL A 70 -15.29 -1.69 3.70
C VAL A 70 -16.34 -1.10 2.76
N ILE A 71 -17.54 -1.68 2.75
CA ILE A 71 -18.66 -1.22 1.91
C ILE A 71 -19.70 -0.42 2.70
N ASP A 72 -19.60 -0.42 4.02
CA ASP A 72 -20.48 0.25 4.95
C ASP A 72 -19.73 1.38 5.67
N GLY A 73 -20.30 2.59 5.60
CA GLY A 73 -19.72 3.79 6.22
C GLY A 73 -19.37 3.64 7.70
N PRO A 74 -20.20 3.00 8.55
CA PRO A 74 -19.88 2.83 9.98
C PRO A 74 -18.64 1.98 10.28
N SER A 75 -18.19 1.14 9.35
CA SER A 75 -16.98 0.33 9.54
C SER A 75 -15.69 1.05 9.14
N VAL A 76 -15.79 2.26 8.57
CA VAL A 76 -14.61 3.08 8.25
C VAL A 76 -13.91 3.51 9.55
N GLY A 77 -12.59 3.32 9.61
CA GLY A 77 -11.78 3.67 10.78
C GLY A 77 -11.86 2.66 11.94
N VAL A 78 -12.65 1.60 11.82
CA VAL A 78 -12.70 0.55 12.84
C VAL A 78 -11.40 -0.25 12.82
N SER A 79 -10.73 -0.28 13.97
CA SER A 79 -9.51 -1.05 14.18
C SER A 79 -9.80 -2.38 14.87
N VAL A 80 -9.19 -3.45 14.37
CA VAL A 80 -9.23 -4.78 14.98
C VAL A 80 -7.82 -5.21 15.36
N GLY A 81 -7.66 -5.70 16.60
CA GLY A 81 -6.37 -6.19 17.11
C GLY A 81 -5.34 -5.10 17.40
N ALA A 82 -4.15 -5.54 17.80
CA ALA A 82 -3.02 -4.67 18.12
C ALA A 82 -2.18 -4.37 16.86
N PRO A 83 -1.76 -3.10 16.65
CA PRO A 83 -0.88 -2.74 15.55
C PRO A 83 0.47 -3.44 15.68
N LEU A 84 1.15 -3.63 14.55
CA LEU A 84 2.54 -4.05 14.49
C LEU A 84 3.46 -2.87 14.81
N GLY A 85 4.54 -3.12 15.53
CA GLY A 85 5.64 -2.17 15.67
C GLY A 85 6.46 -2.02 14.38
N ASP A 86 7.40 -1.08 14.39
CA ASP A 86 8.34 -0.89 13.29
C ASP A 86 9.10 -2.19 12.99
N ARG A 87 8.98 -2.68 11.75
CA ARG A 87 9.62 -3.92 11.27
C ARG A 87 9.35 -5.15 12.17
N GLU A 88 8.20 -5.19 12.84
CA GLU A 88 7.84 -6.31 13.70
C GLU A 88 7.54 -7.58 12.88
N ASP A 89 8.34 -8.63 13.08
CA ASP A 89 8.05 -9.99 12.61
C ASP A 89 7.44 -10.81 13.76
N ARG A 90 6.13 -10.69 13.94
CA ARG A 90 5.40 -11.35 15.03
C ARG A 90 5.38 -12.86 14.87
N THR A 91 5.53 -13.60 15.97
CA THR A 91 5.35 -15.06 15.95
C THR A 91 3.90 -15.43 15.70
N HIS A 92 3.68 -16.51 14.96
CA HIS A 92 2.37 -17.08 14.72
C HIS A 92 2.44 -18.62 14.70
N VAL A 93 1.28 -19.25 14.81
CA VAL A 93 1.08 -20.70 14.77
C VAL A 93 0.06 -21.05 13.70
N HIS A 94 0.20 -22.21 13.08
CA HIS A 94 -0.77 -22.73 12.11
C HIS A 94 -1.44 -23.97 12.68
N PRO A 95 -2.78 -24.03 12.73
CA PRO A 95 -3.48 -25.29 12.98
C PRO A 95 -3.33 -26.19 11.75
N TYR A 96 -3.16 -27.49 11.98
CA TYR A 96 -3.16 -28.48 10.92
C TYR A 96 -4.06 -29.66 11.27
N SER A 97 -4.57 -30.32 10.23
CA SER A 97 -5.32 -31.56 10.32
C SER A 97 -4.97 -32.42 9.11
N ALA A 98 -4.63 -33.67 9.34
CA ALA A 98 -4.23 -34.61 8.29
C ALA A 98 -4.80 -36.01 8.56
N PRO A 99 -5.25 -36.73 7.52
CA PRO A 99 -5.62 -38.13 7.67
C PRO A 99 -4.37 -39.02 7.74
N ALA A 100 -4.37 -39.95 8.70
CA ALA A 100 -3.42 -41.06 8.79
C ALA A 100 -4.19 -42.37 8.59
N THR A 101 -3.99 -43.02 7.45
CA THR A 101 -4.65 -44.30 7.14
C THR A 101 -3.80 -45.46 7.60
N LEU A 102 -4.28 -46.20 8.61
CA LEU A 102 -3.64 -47.42 9.06
C LEU A 102 -4.24 -48.59 8.29
N GLY A 103 -3.43 -49.18 7.40
CA GLY A 103 -3.79 -50.42 6.73
C GLY A 103 -3.71 -51.61 7.69
N GLY A 104 -4.62 -52.58 7.53
CA GLY A 104 -4.58 -53.83 8.29
C GLY A 104 -3.24 -54.55 8.11
N LYS A 105 -2.73 -55.11 9.21
CA LYS A 105 -1.60 -56.03 9.23
C LYS A 105 -2.03 -57.24 10.05
N GLY A 106 -2.07 -58.42 9.41
CA GLY A 106 -2.31 -59.67 10.12
C GLY A 106 -1.02 -60.07 10.82
N VAL A 107 -1.03 -60.12 12.15
CA VAL A 107 0.05 -60.74 12.92
C VAL A 107 -0.33 -62.21 13.09
N LEU A 108 0.29 -63.09 12.32
CA LEU A 108 0.17 -64.54 12.51
C LEU A 108 1.12 -64.96 13.64
N ALA A 109 0.79 -64.64 14.89
CA ALA A 109 1.57 -65.11 16.04
C ALA A 109 0.70 -65.18 17.30
N PHE A 110 0.44 -66.42 17.72
CA PHE A 110 -0.08 -66.89 19.02
C PHE A 110 -1.40 -66.28 19.52
N ASP A 111 -2.30 -67.15 19.93
CA ASP A 111 -3.68 -66.89 20.38
C ASP A 111 -3.74 -66.11 21.72
N GLY A 112 -3.09 -64.95 21.79
CA GLY A 112 -3.05 -64.06 22.94
C GLY A 112 -4.25 -63.10 22.95
N TRP A 113 -4.77 -62.82 24.13
CA TRP A 113 -6.00 -62.00 24.32
C TRP A 113 -5.84 -60.50 24.03
N ASN A 114 -4.64 -60.05 23.63
CA ASN A 114 -4.35 -58.63 23.52
C ASN A 114 -4.94 -58.05 22.22
N GLU A 115 -6.01 -57.26 22.35
CA GLU A 115 -6.64 -56.50 21.27
C GLU A 115 -6.22 -55.01 21.24
N ASP A 116 -5.15 -54.63 21.95
CA ASP A 116 -4.68 -53.23 22.09
C ASP A 116 -4.02 -52.67 20.82
N GLY A 117 -3.93 -53.46 19.74
CA GLY A 117 -3.45 -53.00 18.45
C GLY A 117 -4.34 -51.91 17.84
N ALA A 118 -3.74 -50.87 17.24
CA ALA A 118 -4.49 -49.83 16.56
C ALA A 118 -5.30 -50.42 15.39
N LYS A 119 -6.64 -50.26 15.43
CA LYS A 119 -7.55 -50.78 14.40
C LYS A 119 -7.22 -50.19 13.02
N ALA A 120 -7.35 -51.02 11.98
CA ALA A 120 -7.24 -50.55 10.61
C ALA A 120 -8.37 -49.57 10.29
N LYS A 121 -8.04 -48.29 10.12
CA LYS A 121 -8.95 -47.21 9.73
C LYS A 121 -8.16 -45.94 9.40
N THR A 122 -8.86 -44.92 8.89
CA THR A 122 -8.33 -43.55 8.84
C THR A 122 -8.53 -42.89 10.20
N TYR A 123 -7.44 -42.33 10.73
CA TYR A 123 -7.42 -41.49 11.91
C TYR A 123 -7.20 -40.04 11.46
N THR A 124 -7.83 -39.09 12.14
CA THR A 124 -7.51 -37.67 11.96
C THR A 124 -6.45 -37.29 12.98
N VAL A 125 -5.30 -36.84 12.50
CA VAL A 125 -4.25 -36.23 13.32
C VAL A 125 -4.43 -34.72 13.21
N ALA A 126 -4.53 -34.04 14.34
CA ALA A 126 -4.65 -32.59 14.39
C ALA A 126 -3.74 -32.01 15.46
N GLY A 127 -3.33 -30.76 15.26
CA GLY A 127 -2.49 -30.03 16.21
C GLY A 127 -2.18 -28.63 15.72
N SER A 128 -1.21 -27.99 16.36
CA SER A 128 -0.67 -26.70 15.95
C SER A 128 0.83 -26.79 15.76
N THR A 129 1.37 -25.98 14.85
CA THR A 129 2.82 -25.79 14.74
C THR A 129 3.37 -25.10 15.98
N SER A 130 4.69 -25.16 16.18
CA SER A 130 5.35 -24.28 17.14
C SER A 130 5.26 -22.81 16.69
N ALA A 131 5.29 -21.89 17.65
CA ALA A 131 5.27 -20.46 17.36
C ALA A 131 6.58 -20.05 16.68
N LYS A 132 6.47 -19.46 15.49
CA LYS A 132 7.61 -18.95 14.71
C LYS A 132 7.24 -17.67 14.00
N THR A 133 8.25 -16.84 13.76
CA THR A 133 8.10 -15.66 12.92
C THR A 133 8.07 -16.07 11.45
N SER A 134 7.64 -15.17 10.56
CA SER A 134 7.56 -15.49 9.13
C SER A 134 8.92 -15.52 8.45
N GLY A 135 9.87 -14.69 8.92
CA GLY A 135 11.14 -14.46 8.26
C GLY A 135 11.02 -13.83 6.86
N LEU A 136 9.84 -13.32 6.50
CA LEU A 136 9.61 -12.67 5.22
C LEU A 136 10.17 -11.24 5.22
N ALA A 137 10.57 -10.75 4.06
CA ALA A 137 10.98 -9.36 3.91
C ALA A 137 9.77 -8.43 4.04
N PHE A 138 9.97 -7.27 4.67
CA PHE A 138 8.94 -6.25 4.85
C PHE A 138 9.23 -5.02 3.99
N VAL A 139 8.16 -4.39 3.51
CA VAL A 139 8.19 -3.02 2.99
C VAL A 139 7.24 -2.20 3.83
N GLN A 140 7.75 -1.14 4.45
CA GLN A 140 6.94 -0.16 5.16
C GLN A 140 6.83 1.08 4.28
N VAL A 141 5.60 1.49 4.01
CA VAL A 141 5.28 2.69 3.23
C VAL A 141 4.52 3.66 4.12
N GLN A 142 4.81 4.95 3.97
CA GLN A 142 4.07 5.97 4.70
C GLN A 142 2.70 6.13 4.04
N ALA A 143 1.63 5.91 4.80
CA ALA A 143 0.30 6.27 4.39
C ALA A 143 0.03 7.73 4.75
N CYS A 144 -0.60 8.46 3.83
CA CYS A 144 -0.97 9.85 4.01
C CYS A 144 -2.43 10.06 3.60
N ALA A 145 -3.13 10.92 4.33
CA ALA A 145 -4.47 11.39 4.02
C ALA A 145 -4.40 12.76 3.35
N LYS A 146 -5.17 12.94 2.27
CA LYS A 146 -5.36 14.26 1.64
C LYS A 146 -6.10 15.16 2.63
N LEU A 147 -5.54 16.34 2.88
CA LEU A 147 -6.15 17.38 3.73
C LEU A 147 -7.44 17.92 3.11
#